data_AF-A0A963S887-F1
#
_entry.id   AF-A0A963S887-F1
#
_cell.length_a   1.000
_cell.length_b   1.000
_cell.length_c   1.000
_cell.angle_alpha   90.00
_cell.angle_beta   90.00
_cell.angle_gamma   90.00
#
_symmetry.space_group_name_H-M   'P 1'
#
loop_
_entity.id
_entity.type
_entity.pdbx_description
1 polymer ?
#
loop_
_entity_poly.entity_id
_entity_poly.type
_entity_poly.pdbx_seq_one_letter_code
_entity_poly.pdbx_strand_id
1 'polypeptide(L)'
;MPELKKFLSAVLGLAISAGTANADVVTDCPLRDAPFSESTPLIDILLSPAARATVEKELGVSFDQAPPQFLGTKAPTFAAILTLTEGAGLMRRPPEAIAKAAAALKSLPVTQADKVARCERYDSDKPSFILPEGKPAILVFEKITGFKDVPSFDAAHALLKELAEKNGWALVFSDKGGAMTPETLSRFDAVIWNNISGDVLTLSQRKAFRDYIEGGGGFVGIHGSGGDPVYFWDWYADTLIGARFAGHPRNPQFQEARVVVADSDHPAARDLPAEWRMTDEWYSFKTNPRDGGARIVARLDEKSYDPSAGFPIDLGMGEEHPIAWSRIVGKGRSFYSAIGHVPATYEQPQHKAMLEDAIAWAAGINNCDCND
;
A
#
# COMPACT_ATOMS: atom_id res chain seq x y z
N MET A 1 -17.05 -49.52 44.41
CA MET A 1 -17.24 -48.18 45.00
C MET A 1 -16.64 -48.20 46.40
N PRO A 2 -15.91 -47.17 46.85
CA PRO A 2 -14.77 -46.46 46.23
C PRO A 2 -13.46 -46.88 46.95
N GLU A 3 -12.31 -46.18 47.08
CA GLU A 3 -11.62 -45.04 46.43
C GLU A 3 -10.17 -45.52 46.14
N LEU A 4 -9.52 -45.21 45.01
CA LEU A 4 -8.82 -43.97 44.65
C LEU A 4 -7.65 -43.53 45.56
N LYS A 5 -6.45 -44.08 45.33
CA LYS A 5 -5.15 -43.45 45.63
C LYS A 5 -4.07 -43.89 44.63
N LYS A 6 -3.66 -43.03 43.68
CA LYS A 6 -2.39 -43.16 42.96
C LYS A 6 -1.75 -41.80 42.66
N PHE A 7 -0.56 -41.62 43.26
CA PHE A 7 0.64 -40.96 42.73
C PHE A 7 0.50 -39.73 41.83
N LEU A 8 0.94 -38.58 42.36
CA LEU A 8 1.62 -37.57 41.54
C LEU A 8 2.96 -38.15 41.07
N SER A 9 3.25 -37.98 39.78
CA SER A 9 4.61 -38.07 39.22
C SER A 9 4.91 -36.73 38.54
N ALA A 10 5.96 -36.06 38.97
CA ALA A 10 6.34 -34.77 38.40
C ALA A 10 6.95 -34.96 37.00
N VAL A 11 6.28 -34.45 35.97
CA VAL A 11 6.87 -34.31 34.63
C VAL A 11 7.68 -33.01 34.61
N LEU A 12 9.00 -33.13 34.67
CA LEU A 12 9.90 -32.00 34.57
C LEU A 12 9.96 -31.51 33.11
N GLY A 13 9.05 -30.62 32.74
CA GLY A 13 9.04 -30.03 31.40
C GLY A 13 10.30 -29.20 31.15
N LEU A 14 11.13 -29.60 30.19
CA LEU A 14 12.15 -28.73 29.64
C LEU A 14 11.46 -27.59 28.88
N ALA A 15 11.34 -26.44 29.53
CA ALA A 15 11.07 -25.19 28.83
C ALA A 15 12.29 -24.88 27.96
N ILE A 16 12.21 -25.25 26.68
CA ILE A 16 13.13 -24.75 25.65
C ILE A 16 12.82 -23.26 25.52
N SER A 17 13.59 -22.43 26.21
CA SER A 17 13.60 -20.98 26.01
C SER A 17 14.07 -20.72 24.59
N ALA A 18 13.11 -20.52 23.68
CA ALA A 18 13.37 -19.97 22.36
C ALA A 18 14.09 -18.63 22.57
N GLY A 19 15.39 -18.61 22.28
CA GLY A 19 16.19 -17.41 22.43
C GLY A 19 15.64 -16.34 21.50
N THR A 20 15.22 -15.21 22.06
CA THR A 20 14.96 -14.00 21.28
C THR A 20 16.28 -13.58 20.66
N ALA A 21 16.53 -14.03 19.42
CA ALA A 21 17.52 -13.39 18.59
C ALA A 21 17.12 -11.91 18.51
N ASN A 22 18.00 -11.02 18.96
CA ASN A 22 17.80 -9.60 18.74
C ASN A 22 17.78 -9.40 17.22
N ALA A 23 16.64 -9.02 16.66
CA ALA A 23 16.59 -8.55 15.29
C ALA A 23 17.57 -7.37 15.17
N ASP A 24 18.47 -7.43 14.18
CA ASP A 24 19.43 -6.35 13.96
C ASP A 24 18.68 -5.04 13.74
N VAL A 25 19.06 -4.00 14.48
CA VAL A 25 18.35 -2.72 14.46
C VAL A 25 18.35 -2.16 13.05
N VAL A 26 17.16 -2.12 12.43
CA VAL A 26 16.98 -1.64 11.07
C VAL A 26 17.49 -0.20 11.00
N THR A 27 18.46 0.03 10.12
CA THR A 27 19.13 1.33 9.98
C THR A 27 19.32 1.74 8.52
N ASP A 28 18.89 0.94 7.54
CA ASP A 28 18.92 1.27 6.10
C ASP A 28 17.59 1.88 5.61
N CYS A 29 16.86 2.57 6.50
CA CYS A 29 15.52 3.08 6.17
C CYS A 29 15.51 4.40 5.37
N PRO A 30 14.44 4.64 4.56
CA PRO A 30 14.17 5.93 3.94
C PRO A 30 14.12 7.08 4.96
N LEU A 31 14.53 8.27 4.52
CA LEU A 31 14.49 9.53 5.28
C LEU A 31 15.23 9.54 6.64
N ARG A 32 15.97 8.49 7.03
CA ARG A 32 16.74 8.38 8.27
C ARG A 32 17.52 9.66 8.63
N ASP A 33 18.36 10.12 7.71
CA ASP A 33 19.23 11.30 7.89
C ASP A 33 18.62 12.61 7.36
N ALA A 34 17.39 12.60 6.84
CA ALA A 34 16.79 13.77 6.20
C ALA A 34 16.53 14.90 7.22
N PRO A 35 17.00 16.14 6.99
CA PRO A 35 16.69 17.28 7.85
C PRO A 35 15.18 17.47 8.04
N PHE A 36 14.77 17.98 9.22
CA PHE A 36 13.37 18.31 9.46
C PHE A 36 12.92 19.49 8.58
N SER A 37 11.72 19.42 8.03
CA SER A 37 11.20 20.33 7.00
C SER A 37 9.66 20.29 6.89
N GLU A 38 9.12 21.18 6.07
CA GLU A 38 7.74 21.18 5.55
C GLU A 38 7.33 19.86 4.88
N SER A 39 8.28 19.11 4.32
CA SER A 39 8.06 17.83 3.64
C SER A 39 8.40 16.60 4.51
N THR A 40 8.75 16.78 5.79
CA THR A 40 9.03 15.65 6.68
C THR A 40 7.73 14.95 7.09
N PRO A 41 7.67 13.59 7.08
CA PRO A 41 6.51 12.84 7.54
C PRO A 41 6.08 13.25 8.96
N LEU A 42 4.77 13.33 9.23
CA LEU A 42 4.28 13.66 10.58
C LEU A 42 4.78 12.65 11.61
N ILE A 43 4.85 11.36 11.29
CA ILE A 43 5.38 10.33 12.19
C ILE A 43 6.84 10.63 12.59
N ASP A 44 7.67 11.09 11.66
CA ASP A 44 9.07 11.44 11.93
C ASP A 44 9.21 12.70 12.81
N ILE A 45 8.22 13.61 12.76
CA ILE A 45 8.11 14.77 13.65
C ILE A 45 7.62 14.33 15.04
N LEU A 46 6.59 13.48 15.11
CA LEU A 46 6.00 12.98 16.36
C LEU A 46 6.97 12.09 17.16
N LEU A 47 7.83 11.33 16.48
CA LEU A 47 8.88 10.50 17.09
C LEU A 47 9.99 11.33 17.74
N SER A 48 10.18 12.59 17.35
CA SER A 48 11.24 13.47 17.86
C SER A 48 10.68 14.48 18.86
N PRO A 49 11.00 14.41 20.18
CA PRO A 49 10.44 15.32 21.16
C PRO A 49 10.72 16.81 20.87
N ALA A 50 11.87 17.12 20.26
CA ALA A 50 12.23 18.48 19.87
C ALA A 50 11.43 18.98 18.66
N ALA A 51 11.27 18.15 17.62
CA ALA A 51 10.49 18.50 16.43
C ALA A 51 9.00 18.61 16.78
N ARG A 52 8.46 17.65 17.54
CA ARG A 52 7.09 17.64 18.03
C ARG A 52 6.76 18.92 18.80
N ALA A 53 7.52 19.23 19.86
CA ALA A 53 7.29 20.42 20.68
C ALA A 53 7.44 21.74 19.89
N THR A 54 8.30 21.76 18.88
CA THR A 54 8.44 22.91 17.96
C THR A 54 7.19 23.10 17.11
N VAL A 55 6.64 22.03 16.52
CA VAL A 55 5.42 22.10 15.70
C VAL A 55 4.18 22.40 16.54
N GLU A 56 4.03 21.78 17.72
CA GLU A 56 2.93 22.07 18.66
C GLU A 56 2.92 23.55 19.06
N LYS A 57 4.10 24.12 19.36
CA LYS A 57 4.29 25.55 19.67
C LYS A 57 3.95 26.48 18.50
N GLU A 58 4.51 26.24 17.31
CA GLU A 58 4.37 27.18 16.19
C GLU A 58 3.03 27.05 15.46
N LEU A 59 2.38 25.88 15.49
CA LEU A 59 1.01 25.72 15.01
C LEU A 59 -0.05 25.95 16.10
N GLY A 60 0.30 26.02 17.39
CA GLY A 60 -0.67 26.18 18.48
C GLY A 60 -1.64 25.00 18.57
N VAL A 61 -1.10 23.78 18.50
CA VAL A 61 -1.85 22.51 18.57
C VAL A 61 -1.26 21.59 19.63
N SER A 62 -1.98 20.53 20.01
CA SER A 62 -1.44 19.42 20.80
C SER A 62 -1.80 18.11 20.10
N PHE A 63 -0.82 17.22 19.95
CA PHE A 63 -1.02 15.92 19.30
C PHE A 63 -1.58 14.85 20.26
N ASP A 64 -1.48 15.03 21.58
CA ASP A 64 -1.95 14.03 22.57
C ASP A 64 -3.47 13.84 22.60
N GLN A 65 -4.23 14.77 22.01
CA GLN A 65 -5.70 14.69 21.95
C GLN A 65 -6.22 13.94 20.71
N ALA A 66 -5.34 13.62 19.76
CA ALA A 66 -5.72 12.96 18.52
C ALA A 66 -5.65 11.42 18.66
N PRO A 67 -6.58 10.66 18.06
CA PRO A 67 -6.53 9.20 18.10
C PRO A 67 -5.24 8.66 17.45
N PRO A 68 -4.60 7.59 18.01
CA PRO A 68 -3.30 7.10 17.53
C PRO A 68 -3.26 6.67 16.06
N GLN A 69 -4.38 6.21 15.49
CA GLN A 69 -4.46 5.88 14.07
C GLN A 69 -4.35 7.10 13.14
N PHE A 70 -4.56 8.32 13.65
CA PHE A 70 -4.38 9.55 12.89
C PHE A 70 -3.02 10.22 13.15
N LEU A 71 -2.62 10.33 14.42
CA LEU A 71 -1.45 11.10 14.86
C LEU A 71 -0.61 10.34 15.89
N GLY A 72 -0.41 9.04 15.66
CA GLY A 72 0.46 8.18 16.47
C GLY A 72 1.92 8.14 16.02
N THR A 73 2.78 7.65 16.91
CA THR A 73 4.20 7.32 16.64
C THR A 73 4.41 5.86 16.22
N LYS A 74 3.35 5.04 16.19
CA LYS A 74 3.39 3.63 15.79
C LYS A 74 2.57 3.41 14.53
N ALA A 75 3.16 2.70 13.57
CA ALA A 75 2.46 2.18 12.41
C ALA A 75 1.46 1.06 12.81
N PRO A 76 0.31 0.91 12.12
CA PRO A 76 -0.22 1.77 11.06
C PRO A 76 -0.81 3.10 11.61
N THR A 77 -0.55 4.23 10.93
CA THR A 77 -1.08 5.55 11.28
C THR A 77 -1.06 6.52 10.09
N PHE A 78 -2.08 7.38 9.93
CA PHE A 78 -2.10 8.43 8.90
C PHE A 78 -0.89 9.38 8.98
N ALA A 79 -0.25 9.51 10.15
CA ALA A 79 0.98 10.29 10.30
C ALA A 79 2.16 9.76 9.44
N ALA A 80 2.11 8.52 8.96
CA ALA A 80 3.12 7.95 8.07
C ALA A 80 2.89 8.27 6.58
N ILE A 81 1.76 8.89 6.21
CA ILE A 81 1.37 9.23 4.82
C ILE A 81 1.05 10.71 4.61
N LEU A 82 1.39 11.55 5.59
CA LEU A 82 1.22 13.01 5.56
C LEU A 82 2.54 13.68 5.94
N THR A 83 2.91 14.78 5.30
CA THR A 83 3.97 15.66 5.83
C THR A 83 3.39 16.69 6.80
N LEU A 84 4.26 17.51 7.40
CA LEU A 84 3.85 18.73 8.11
C LEU A 84 2.83 19.56 7.29
N THR A 85 3.03 19.67 5.98
CA THR A 85 2.22 20.53 5.10
C THR A 85 0.79 20.02 4.95
N GLU A 86 0.60 18.76 4.54
CA GLU A 86 -0.75 18.19 4.38
C GLU A 86 -1.45 18.05 5.73
N GLY A 87 -0.74 17.60 6.78
CA GLY A 87 -1.28 17.47 8.12
C GLY A 87 -1.78 18.80 8.71
N ALA A 88 -0.98 19.86 8.59
CA ALA A 88 -1.39 21.19 9.03
C ALA A 88 -2.48 21.81 8.14
N GLY A 89 -2.49 21.48 6.84
CA GLY A 89 -3.57 21.84 5.91
C GLY A 89 -4.91 21.19 6.26
N LEU A 90 -4.93 19.90 6.63
CA LEU A 90 -6.12 19.20 7.13
C LEU A 90 -6.63 19.82 8.44
N MET A 91 -5.72 20.24 9.33
CA MET A 91 -6.03 21.03 10.53
C MET A 91 -6.37 22.51 10.24
N ARG A 92 -6.48 22.91 8.97
CA ARG A 92 -6.80 24.27 8.50
C ARG A 92 -5.89 25.36 9.08
N ARG A 93 -4.61 25.05 9.33
CA ARG A 93 -3.62 26.02 9.79
C ARG A 93 -3.27 27.00 8.66
N PRO A 94 -3.03 28.29 8.96
CA PRO A 94 -2.66 29.27 7.93
C PRO A 94 -1.27 28.97 7.36
N PRO A 95 -1.02 29.21 6.06
CA PRO A 95 0.28 28.94 5.43
C PRO A 95 1.47 29.66 6.09
N GLU A 96 1.23 30.82 6.72
CA GLU A 96 2.24 31.54 7.52
C GLU A 96 2.74 30.69 8.71
N ALA A 97 1.83 30.14 9.52
CA ALA A 97 2.20 29.28 10.64
C ALA A 97 2.87 27.97 10.19
N ILE A 98 2.47 27.42 9.03
CA ILE A 98 3.11 26.24 8.44
C ILE A 98 4.56 26.57 8.02
N ALA A 99 4.77 27.67 7.30
CA ALA A 99 6.09 28.13 6.89
C ALA A 99 6.98 28.45 8.11
N LYS A 100 6.41 29.05 9.16
CA LYS A 100 7.09 29.35 10.43
C LYS A 100 7.50 28.08 11.18
N ALA A 101 6.62 27.09 11.27
CA ALA A 101 6.92 25.78 11.86
C ALA A 101 8.02 25.05 11.07
N ALA A 102 7.94 25.06 9.73
CA ALA A 102 8.96 24.48 8.85
C ALA A 102 10.33 25.17 8.97
N ALA A 103 10.36 26.50 9.07
CA ALA A 103 11.58 27.27 9.29
C ALA A 103 12.21 26.97 10.67
N ALA A 104 11.39 26.81 11.71
CA ALA A 104 11.87 26.39 13.02
C ALA A 104 12.41 24.95 13.00
N LEU A 105 11.70 24.01 12.36
CA LEU A 105 12.14 22.62 12.19
C LEU A 105 13.50 22.52 11.48
N LYS A 106 13.75 23.30 10.43
CA LYS A 106 15.02 23.33 9.69
C LYS A 106 16.24 23.72 10.55
N SER A 107 16.03 24.28 11.74
CA SER A 107 17.11 24.60 12.69
C SER A 107 17.47 23.44 13.64
N LEU A 108 16.66 22.37 13.67
CA LEU A 108 16.86 21.24 14.59
C LEU A 108 17.82 20.18 14.01
N PRO A 109 18.79 19.68 14.80
CA PRO A 109 19.62 18.56 14.38
C PRO A 109 18.82 17.25 14.36
N VAL A 110 19.07 16.39 13.38
CA VAL A 110 18.58 15.00 13.38
C VAL A 110 19.53 14.17 14.25
N THR A 111 19.12 13.89 15.49
CA THR A 111 19.93 13.16 16.47
C THR A 111 19.99 11.66 16.15
N GLN A 112 20.92 10.93 16.78
CA GLN A 112 20.99 9.48 16.61
C GLN A 112 19.73 8.75 17.13
N ALA A 113 19.01 9.33 18.11
CA ALA A 113 17.74 8.78 18.57
C ALA A 113 16.66 8.92 17.49
N ASP A 114 16.55 10.09 16.84
CA ASP A 114 15.62 10.30 15.73
C ASP A 114 15.89 9.32 14.58
N LYS A 115 17.18 9.11 14.24
CA LYS A 115 17.59 8.17 13.18
C LYS A 115 17.17 6.73 13.43
N VAL A 116 17.26 6.26 14.68
CA VAL A 116 16.80 4.91 15.06
C VAL A 116 15.28 4.87 15.03
N ALA A 117 14.61 5.81 15.70
CA ALA A 117 13.16 5.87 15.83
C ALA A 117 12.44 5.92 14.46
N ARG A 118 12.96 6.69 13.49
CA ARG A 118 12.42 6.72 12.11
C ARG A 118 12.47 5.35 11.43
N CYS A 119 13.45 4.51 11.76
CA CYS A 119 13.60 3.18 11.16
C CYS A 119 12.73 2.10 11.84
N GLU A 120 12.20 2.31 13.04
CA GLU A 120 11.42 1.30 13.80
C GLU A 120 10.10 0.86 13.12
N ARG A 121 9.59 1.61 12.13
CA ARG A 121 8.41 1.22 11.34
C ARG A 121 8.69 0.15 10.27
N TYR A 122 9.97 0.00 9.89
CA TYR A 122 10.42 -1.01 8.93
C TYR A 122 10.97 -2.22 9.68
N ASP A 123 10.89 -3.39 9.06
CA ASP A 123 11.45 -4.63 9.61
C ASP A 123 12.41 -5.27 8.60
N SER A 124 13.30 -6.12 9.12
CA SER A 124 14.22 -6.97 8.35
C SER A 124 13.89 -8.47 8.52
N ASP A 125 12.74 -8.79 9.11
CA ASP A 125 12.30 -10.15 9.45
C ASP A 125 12.14 -10.97 8.16
N LYS A 126 13.01 -11.95 7.93
CA LYS A 126 12.96 -12.79 6.73
C LYS A 126 11.99 -13.96 6.93
N PRO A 127 10.79 -13.97 6.32
CA PRO A 127 9.88 -15.12 6.41
C PRO A 127 10.43 -16.33 5.64
N SER A 128 10.03 -17.52 6.06
CA SER A 128 10.31 -18.76 5.33
C SER A 128 9.05 -19.23 4.60
N PHE A 129 9.14 -19.37 3.28
CA PHE A 129 8.04 -19.84 2.43
C PHE A 129 8.31 -21.25 1.91
N ILE A 130 7.36 -22.16 2.13
CA ILE A 130 7.29 -23.47 1.47
C ILE A 130 6.37 -23.30 0.26
N LEU A 131 6.90 -23.54 -0.93
CA LEU A 131 6.18 -23.42 -2.20
C LEU A 131 6.12 -24.81 -2.86
N PRO A 132 4.95 -25.30 -3.28
CA PRO A 132 4.85 -26.56 -4.05
C PRO A 132 5.45 -26.38 -5.45
N GLU A 133 6.17 -27.40 -5.92
CA GLU A 133 6.81 -27.40 -7.24
C GLU A 133 5.78 -27.40 -8.39
N GLY A 134 6.15 -26.83 -9.53
CA GLY A 134 5.36 -26.87 -10.77
C GLY A 134 4.08 -26.01 -10.76
N LYS A 135 3.89 -25.16 -9.74
CA LYS A 135 2.78 -24.20 -9.63
C LYS A 135 3.30 -22.76 -9.70
N PRO A 136 2.58 -21.83 -10.35
CA PRO A 136 2.92 -20.42 -10.30
C PRO A 136 2.92 -19.90 -8.86
N ALA A 137 3.96 -19.18 -8.46
CA ALA A 137 4.18 -18.73 -7.10
C ALA A 137 3.87 -17.24 -6.97
N ILE A 138 3.02 -16.89 -6.00
CA ILE A 138 2.53 -15.52 -5.80
C ILE A 138 2.75 -15.11 -4.34
N LEU A 139 3.47 -14.01 -4.14
CA LEU A 139 3.65 -13.37 -2.84
C LEU A 139 2.61 -12.26 -2.66
N VAL A 140 1.67 -12.42 -1.74
CA VAL A 140 0.82 -11.33 -1.26
C VAL A 140 1.56 -10.60 -0.14
N PHE A 141 1.90 -9.35 -0.39
CA PHE A 141 2.50 -8.45 0.58
C PHE A 141 1.41 -7.62 1.25
N GLU A 142 1.49 -7.54 2.57
CA GLU A 142 0.42 -7.06 3.46
C GLU A 142 0.91 -6.13 4.58
N LYS A 143 2.17 -5.68 4.50
CA LYS A 143 2.73 -4.69 5.42
C LYS A 143 2.07 -3.33 5.15
N ILE A 144 1.62 -2.65 6.20
CA ILE A 144 1.01 -1.32 6.12
C ILE A 144 1.64 -0.43 7.19
N THR A 145 2.07 0.77 6.83
CA THR A 145 2.55 1.80 7.78
C THR A 145 1.64 3.02 7.84
N GLY A 146 0.91 3.31 6.76
CA GLY A 146 -0.11 4.35 6.66
C GLY A 146 -1.47 3.91 7.21
N PHE A 147 -2.54 4.10 6.44
CA PHE A 147 -3.90 3.71 6.82
C PHE A 147 -4.18 2.23 6.49
N LYS A 148 -4.74 1.47 7.43
CA LYS A 148 -5.27 0.13 7.16
C LYS A 148 -6.80 0.15 7.18
N ASP A 149 -7.41 0.11 6.00
CA ASP A 149 -8.83 -0.24 5.89
C ASP A 149 -8.98 -1.77 6.06
N VAL A 150 -9.38 -2.18 7.26
CA VAL A 150 -9.48 -3.61 7.63
C VAL A 150 -10.58 -4.33 6.81
N PRO A 151 -11.82 -3.79 6.67
CA PRO A 151 -12.83 -4.36 5.78
C PRO A 151 -12.39 -4.63 4.34
N SER A 152 -11.77 -3.66 3.64
CA SER A 152 -11.23 -3.87 2.29
C SER A 152 -10.13 -4.93 2.30
N PHE A 153 -9.13 -4.77 3.17
CA PHE A 153 -7.98 -5.65 3.27
C PHE A 153 -8.35 -7.12 3.48
N ASP A 154 -9.28 -7.40 4.41
CA ASP A 154 -9.71 -8.75 4.75
C ASP A 154 -10.53 -9.39 3.59
N ALA A 155 -11.35 -8.60 2.89
CA ALA A 155 -12.12 -9.06 1.74
C ALA A 155 -11.25 -9.35 0.51
N ALA A 156 -10.27 -8.48 0.24
CA ALA A 156 -9.23 -8.72 -0.77
C ALA A 156 -8.41 -9.98 -0.44
N HIS A 157 -7.99 -10.14 0.81
CA HIS A 157 -7.25 -11.30 1.30
C HIS A 157 -8.06 -12.61 1.13
N ALA A 158 -9.37 -12.57 1.35
CA ALA A 158 -10.27 -13.69 1.11
C ALA A 158 -10.40 -14.03 -0.39
N LEU A 159 -10.61 -13.04 -1.25
CA LEU A 159 -10.68 -13.24 -2.70
C LEU A 159 -9.38 -13.81 -3.26
N LEU A 160 -8.21 -13.31 -2.84
CA LEU A 160 -6.92 -13.81 -3.32
C LEU A 160 -6.74 -15.31 -3.02
N LYS A 161 -7.23 -15.80 -1.88
CA LYS A 161 -7.27 -17.25 -1.59
C LYS A 161 -8.22 -18.01 -2.50
N GLU A 162 -9.45 -17.51 -2.70
CA GLU A 162 -10.43 -18.10 -3.62
C GLU A 162 -9.85 -18.28 -5.03
N LEU A 163 -9.20 -17.23 -5.56
CA LEU A 163 -8.58 -17.24 -6.89
C LEU A 163 -7.38 -18.20 -6.97
N ALA A 164 -6.55 -18.28 -5.92
CA ALA A 164 -5.42 -19.19 -5.88
C ALA A 164 -5.84 -20.67 -5.72
N GLU A 165 -6.89 -20.95 -4.95
CA GLU A 165 -7.47 -22.29 -4.84
C GLU A 165 -8.10 -22.72 -6.18
N LYS A 166 -8.87 -21.82 -6.82
CA LYS A 166 -9.50 -22.02 -8.14
C LYS A 166 -8.47 -22.33 -9.24
N ASN A 167 -7.38 -21.57 -9.31
CA ASN A 167 -6.37 -21.69 -10.36
C ASN A 167 -5.17 -22.57 -9.98
N GLY A 168 -5.16 -23.09 -8.74
CA GLY A 168 -4.09 -23.94 -8.24
C GLY A 168 -2.76 -23.22 -7.97
N TRP A 169 -2.73 -21.88 -7.86
CA TRP A 169 -1.52 -21.11 -7.59
C TRP A 169 -0.91 -21.40 -6.20
N ALA A 170 0.40 -21.17 -6.07
CA ALA A 170 1.14 -21.24 -4.82
C ALA A 170 1.18 -19.87 -4.14
N LEU A 171 0.07 -19.52 -3.47
CA LEU A 171 -0.11 -18.25 -2.77
C LEU A 171 0.49 -18.28 -1.35
N VAL A 172 1.28 -17.28 -1.00
CA VAL A 172 1.77 -17.05 0.37
C VAL A 172 1.60 -15.58 0.76
N PHE A 173 1.43 -15.33 2.07
CA PHE A 173 1.17 -14.00 2.62
C PHE A 173 2.32 -13.54 3.52
N SER A 174 2.64 -12.24 3.53
CA SER A 174 3.59 -11.67 4.48
C SER A 174 3.36 -10.20 4.79
N ASP A 175 3.44 -9.85 6.08
CA ASP A 175 3.48 -8.48 6.61
C ASP A 175 4.92 -7.98 6.84
N LYS A 176 5.95 -8.72 6.40
CA LYS A 176 7.36 -8.46 6.70
C LYS A 176 8.11 -7.87 5.51
N GLY A 177 8.68 -6.68 5.69
CA GLY A 177 9.57 -6.05 4.71
C GLY A 177 10.76 -6.94 4.34
N GLY A 178 11.22 -7.79 5.28
CA GLY A 178 12.25 -8.82 5.01
C GLY A 178 11.85 -9.91 4.00
N ALA A 179 10.62 -9.92 3.48
CA ALA A 179 10.25 -10.70 2.29
C ALA A 179 10.85 -10.11 0.99
N MET A 180 11.14 -8.81 0.95
CA MET A 180 11.63 -8.11 -0.25
C MET A 180 13.16 -8.21 -0.37
N THR A 181 13.68 -9.42 -0.61
CA THR A 181 15.11 -9.65 -0.91
C THR A 181 15.26 -10.38 -2.24
N PRO A 182 16.42 -10.29 -2.93
CA PRO A 182 16.61 -10.94 -4.24
C PRO A 182 16.42 -12.46 -4.20
N GLU A 183 16.84 -13.10 -3.11
CA GLU A 183 16.74 -14.56 -2.91
C GLU A 183 15.29 -15.02 -2.67
N THR A 184 14.46 -14.15 -2.11
CA THR A 184 13.04 -14.43 -1.87
C THR A 184 12.23 -14.09 -3.11
N LEU A 185 12.44 -12.91 -3.72
CA LEU A 185 11.72 -12.44 -4.91
C LEU A 185 11.96 -13.30 -6.16
N SER A 186 13.16 -13.86 -6.33
CA SER A 186 13.47 -14.80 -7.43
C SER A 186 12.70 -16.13 -7.39
N ARG A 187 11.83 -16.34 -6.38
CA ARG A 187 10.96 -17.51 -6.22
C ARG A 187 9.49 -17.25 -6.58
N PHE A 188 9.14 -16.05 -7.03
CA PHE A 188 7.76 -15.62 -7.27
C PHE A 188 7.58 -15.04 -8.68
N ASP A 189 6.53 -15.49 -9.37
CA ASP A 189 6.17 -15.00 -10.70
C ASP A 189 5.51 -13.62 -10.63
N ALA A 190 4.76 -13.35 -9.55
CA ALA A 190 4.26 -12.02 -9.22
C ALA A 190 4.23 -11.71 -7.71
N VAL A 191 4.27 -10.41 -7.41
CA VAL A 191 4.05 -9.85 -6.08
C VAL A 191 2.77 -8.99 -6.09
N ILE A 192 1.82 -9.30 -5.22
CA ILE A 192 0.59 -8.53 -5.03
C ILE A 192 0.75 -7.63 -3.82
N TRP A 193 0.45 -6.33 -3.92
CA TRP A 193 0.32 -5.44 -2.76
C TRP A 193 -1.17 -5.32 -2.42
N ASN A 194 -1.60 -5.99 -1.34
CA ASN A 194 -2.99 -5.95 -0.88
C ASN A 194 -3.20 -4.69 -0.04
N ASN A 195 -3.84 -3.66 -0.65
CA ASN A 195 -4.29 -2.46 0.05
C ASN A 195 -3.20 -1.75 0.88
N ILE A 196 -1.96 -1.78 0.37
CA ILE A 196 -0.82 -1.23 1.11
C ILE A 196 -0.83 0.29 1.11
N SER A 197 -0.89 0.88 2.30
CA SER A 197 -0.67 2.32 2.52
C SER A 197 0.62 2.54 3.31
N GLY A 198 1.35 3.59 2.95
CA GLY A 198 2.55 4.06 3.61
C GLY A 198 3.88 3.55 3.04
N ASP A 199 4.95 4.21 3.48
CA ASP A 199 6.32 3.80 3.20
C ASP A 199 6.65 2.55 4.04
N VAL A 200 6.73 1.40 3.37
CA VAL A 200 6.80 0.07 4.02
C VAL A 200 8.13 -0.66 3.84
N LEU A 201 9.04 -0.19 2.97
CA LEU A 201 10.29 -0.89 2.62
C LEU A 201 11.55 -0.08 2.97
N THR A 202 12.58 -0.77 3.48
CA THR A 202 13.93 -0.21 3.64
C THR A 202 14.56 0.12 2.28
N LEU A 203 15.66 0.88 2.25
CA LEU A 203 16.35 1.22 1.00
C LEU A 203 16.88 -0.03 0.26
N SER A 204 17.34 -1.06 1.00
CA SER A 204 17.77 -2.34 0.41
C SER A 204 16.59 -3.11 -0.17
N GLN A 205 15.45 -3.13 0.53
CA GLN A 205 14.22 -3.80 0.11
C GLN A 205 13.59 -3.12 -1.11
N ARG A 206 13.53 -1.78 -1.11
CA ARG A 206 13.13 -0.97 -2.28
C ARG A 206 13.98 -1.30 -3.51
N LYS A 207 15.30 -1.42 -3.34
CA LYS A 207 16.20 -1.81 -4.44
C LYS A 207 15.88 -3.21 -4.95
N ALA A 208 15.79 -4.21 -4.06
CA ALA A 208 15.50 -5.58 -4.45
C ALA A 208 14.15 -5.73 -5.17
N PHE A 209 13.11 -5.05 -4.69
CA PHE A 209 11.79 -5.04 -5.33
C PHE A 209 11.81 -4.32 -6.69
N ARG A 210 12.52 -3.18 -6.81
CA ARG A 210 12.74 -2.51 -8.09
C ARG A 210 13.51 -3.38 -9.09
N ASP A 211 14.61 -4.01 -8.66
CA ASP A 211 15.43 -4.90 -9.49
C ASP A 211 14.61 -6.08 -10.01
N TYR A 212 13.72 -6.64 -9.17
CA TYR A 212 12.80 -7.73 -9.52
C TYR A 212 11.83 -7.32 -10.62
N ILE A 213 11.13 -6.18 -10.48
CA ILE A 213 10.21 -5.71 -11.53
C ILE A 213 10.97 -5.33 -12.80
N GLU A 214 12.00 -4.48 -12.73
CA GLU A 214 12.77 -4.08 -13.92
C GLU A 214 13.44 -5.28 -14.63
N GLY A 215 13.71 -6.36 -13.89
CA GLY A 215 14.23 -7.63 -14.40
C GLY A 215 13.22 -8.55 -15.08
N GLY A 216 11.92 -8.43 -14.80
CA GLY A 216 10.86 -9.25 -15.43
C GLY A 216 9.70 -9.69 -14.53
N GLY A 217 9.74 -9.40 -13.23
CA GLY A 217 8.73 -9.83 -12.25
C GLY A 217 7.35 -9.17 -12.45
N GLY A 218 6.30 -9.87 -12.04
CA GLY A 218 4.93 -9.37 -12.04
C GLY A 218 4.60 -8.52 -10.81
N PHE A 219 3.76 -7.51 -10.98
CA PHE A 219 3.18 -6.71 -9.89
C PHE A 219 1.68 -6.49 -10.09
N VAL A 220 0.92 -6.61 -9.00
CA VAL A 220 -0.48 -6.17 -8.92
C VAL A 220 -0.67 -5.31 -7.68
N GLY A 221 -1.00 -4.03 -7.85
CA GLY A 221 -1.41 -3.14 -6.76
C GLY A 221 -2.93 -3.08 -6.64
N ILE A 222 -3.45 -3.23 -5.42
CA ILE A 222 -4.90 -3.18 -5.15
C ILE A 222 -5.22 -1.93 -4.31
N HIS A 223 -6.19 -1.15 -4.79
CA HIS A 223 -6.83 0.03 -4.19
C HIS A 223 -5.88 0.89 -3.35
N GLY A 224 -5.78 0.66 -2.04
CA GLY A 224 -4.94 1.44 -1.12
C GLY A 224 -3.48 1.63 -1.58
N SER A 225 -2.93 0.68 -2.33
CA SER A 225 -1.60 0.76 -2.97
C SER A 225 -1.40 1.93 -3.94
N GLY A 226 -2.47 2.61 -4.36
CA GLY A 226 -2.41 3.86 -5.11
C GLY A 226 -3.17 5.01 -4.45
N GLY A 227 -3.43 4.96 -3.13
CA GLY A 227 -4.30 5.92 -2.42
C GLY A 227 -3.62 6.93 -1.48
N ASP A 228 -2.29 6.88 -1.31
CA ASP A 228 -1.62 7.75 -0.34
C ASP A 228 -1.56 9.22 -0.79
N PRO A 229 -1.93 10.20 0.07
CA PRO A 229 -1.82 11.63 -0.27
C PRO A 229 -0.36 12.11 -0.41
N VAL A 230 0.59 11.40 0.19
CA VAL A 230 2.04 11.63 0.05
C VAL A 230 2.78 10.31 -0.12
N TYR A 231 3.62 10.20 -1.15
CA TYR A 231 4.53 9.08 -1.37
C TYR A 231 5.97 9.49 -1.06
N PHE A 232 6.68 8.68 -0.28
CA PHE A 232 8.11 8.87 0.03
C PHE A 232 9.02 7.99 -0.85
N TRP A 233 8.50 7.48 -1.98
CA TRP A 233 9.24 6.74 -2.98
C TRP A 233 8.76 7.10 -4.40
N ASP A 234 9.45 8.02 -5.07
CA ASP A 234 8.98 8.56 -6.35
C ASP A 234 8.87 7.49 -7.45
N TRP A 235 9.85 6.58 -7.56
CA TRP A 235 9.78 5.45 -8.51
C TRP A 235 8.54 4.56 -8.32
N TYR A 236 8.03 4.41 -7.09
CA TYR A 236 6.82 3.63 -6.86
C TYR A 236 5.59 4.31 -7.47
N ALA A 237 5.39 5.59 -7.15
CA ALA A 237 4.22 6.33 -7.62
C ALA A 237 4.32 6.71 -9.12
N ASP A 238 5.48 7.19 -9.57
CA ASP A 238 5.66 7.75 -10.92
C ASP A 238 6.04 6.70 -11.97
N THR A 239 6.67 5.58 -11.58
CA THR A 239 7.10 4.54 -12.53
C THR A 239 6.25 3.27 -12.42
N LEU A 240 6.12 2.70 -11.22
CA LEU A 240 5.44 1.40 -11.02
C LEU A 240 3.92 1.53 -11.12
N ILE A 241 3.32 2.41 -10.30
CA ILE A 241 1.90 2.78 -10.40
C ILE A 241 1.69 3.68 -11.62
N GLY A 242 2.56 4.66 -11.86
CA GLY A 242 2.47 5.59 -12.99
C GLY A 242 1.52 6.78 -12.79
N ALA A 243 1.04 6.99 -11.57
CA ALA A 243 0.17 8.09 -11.18
C ALA A 243 0.29 8.36 -9.68
N ARG A 244 0.09 9.63 -9.27
CA ARG A 244 -0.04 10.01 -7.85
C ARG A 244 -1.49 10.32 -7.52
N PHE A 245 -2.01 9.75 -6.45
CA PHE A 245 -3.32 10.05 -5.88
C PHE A 245 -3.52 11.56 -5.66
N ALA A 246 -4.69 12.08 -6.03
CA ALA A 246 -5.10 13.48 -5.81
C ALA A 246 -6.21 13.61 -4.77
N GLY A 247 -7.18 12.70 -4.77
CA GLY A 247 -8.34 12.74 -3.90
C GLY A 247 -9.38 11.67 -4.23
N HIS A 248 -10.44 11.63 -3.43
CA HIS A 248 -11.65 10.85 -3.66
C HIS A 248 -12.86 11.68 -3.16
N PRO A 249 -14.09 11.38 -3.60
CA PRO A 249 -15.30 11.97 -3.04
C PRO A 249 -15.40 11.79 -1.51
N ARG A 250 -15.98 12.75 -0.81
CA ARG A 250 -16.04 12.77 0.67
C ARG A 250 -17.45 12.81 1.25
N ASN A 251 -18.42 13.36 0.53
CA ASN A 251 -19.81 13.42 1.00
C ASN A 251 -20.81 13.51 -0.17
N PRO A 252 -21.40 12.38 -0.63
CA PRO A 252 -21.10 11.00 -0.20
C PRO A 252 -19.69 10.55 -0.61
N GLN A 253 -19.07 9.74 0.25
CA GLN A 253 -17.74 9.13 0.00
C GLN A 253 -17.85 7.98 -1.01
N PHE A 254 -18.71 7.01 -0.71
CA PHE A 254 -19.03 5.90 -1.60
C PHE A 254 -20.19 6.28 -2.52
N GLN A 255 -20.04 6.03 -3.83
CA GLN A 255 -21.05 6.35 -4.84
C GLN A 255 -21.20 5.22 -5.83
N GLU A 256 -22.42 4.97 -6.31
CA GLU A 256 -22.59 4.12 -7.49
C GLU A 256 -22.06 4.85 -8.72
N ALA A 257 -21.11 4.24 -9.41
CA ALA A 257 -20.61 4.72 -10.70
C ALA A 257 -20.69 3.62 -11.75
N ARG A 258 -20.63 4.03 -13.02
CA ARG A 258 -20.55 3.14 -14.17
C ARG A 258 -19.08 2.98 -14.56
N VAL A 259 -18.58 1.75 -14.44
CA VAL A 259 -17.24 1.35 -14.89
C VAL A 259 -17.37 0.89 -16.34
N VAL A 260 -16.48 1.38 -17.20
CA VAL A 260 -16.44 1.11 -18.64
C VAL A 260 -15.10 0.48 -18.99
N VAL A 261 -15.12 -0.64 -19.71
CA VAL A 261 -13.91 -1.26 -20.27
C VAL A 261 -13.34 -0.33 -21.34
N ALA A 262 -12.08 0.07 -21.18
CA ALA A 262 -11.38 0.97 -22.09
C ALA A 262 -10.60 0.20 -23.17
N ASP A 263 -10.25 -1.06 -22.90
CA ASP A 263 -9.46 -1.92 -23.78
C ASP A 263 -9.90 -3.39 -23.57
N SER A 264 -10.72 -3.91 -24.50
CA SER A 264 -11.21 -5.30 -24.47
C SER A 264 -10.16 -6.34 -24.86
N ASP A 265 -9.09 -5.89 -25.51
CA ASP A 265 -8.05 -6.74 -26.10
C ASP A 265 -6.92 -6.97 -25.09
N HIS A 266 -6.94 -6.27 -23.96
CA HIS A 266 -6.05 -6.50 -22.83
C HIS A 266 -6.47 -7.78 -22.07
N PRO A 267 -5.55 -8.70 -21.74
CA PRO A 267 -5.91 -9.98 -21.11
C PRO A 267 -6.76 -9.86 -19.85
N ALA A 268 -6.51 -8.85 -19.00
CA ALA A 268 -7.30 -8.57 -17.79
C ALA A 268 -8.76 -8.06 -18.03
N ALA A 269 -9.18 -7.91 -19.30
CA ALA A 269 -10.53 -7.48 -19.67
C ALA A 269 -11.25 -8.45 -20.62
N ARG A 270 -10.60 -9.55 -21.03
CA ARG A 270 -11.04 -10.45 -22.11
C ARG A 270 -12.47 -11.02 -21.95
N ASP A 271 -12.88 -11.27 -20.70
CA ASP A 271 -14.16 -11.89 -20.32
C ASP A 271 -15.12 -10.87 -19.64
N LEU A 272 -14.78 -9.58 -19.65
CA LEU A 272 -15.59 -8.52 -19.03
C LEU A 272 -16.71 -8.00 -19.95
N PRO A 273 -17.87 -7.60 -19.41
CA PRO A 273 -18.85 -6.82 -20.16
C PRO A 273 -18.31 -5.41 -20.43
N ALA A 274 -18.71 -4.81 -21.55
CA ALA A 274 -18.25 -3.47 -21.98
C ALA A 274 -18.45 -2.37 -20.91
N GLU A 275 -19.48 -2.48 -20.07
CA GLU A 275 -19.64 -1.68 -18.86
C GLU A 275 -20.41 -2.44 -17.76
N TRP A 276 -20.23 -2.03 -16.50
CA TRP A 276 -21.04 -2.45 -15.36
C TRP A 276 -21.24 -1.29 -14.37
N ARG A 277 -22.08 -1.51 -13.35
CA ARG A 277 -22.28 -0.56 -12.23
C ARG A 277 -21.80 -1.16 -10.92
N MET A 278 -21.22 -0.32 -10.07
CA MET A 278 -20.59 -0.70 -8.82
C MET A 278 -20.66 0.49 -7.85
N THR A 279 -20.72 0.23 -6.54
CA THR A 279 -20.55 1.27 -5.51
C THR A 279 -19.22 1.09 -4.83
N ASP A 280 -18.37 2.12 -4.86
CA ASP A 280 -17.05 2.12 -4.23
C ASP A 280 -16.58 3.55 -3.90
N GLU A 281 -15.38 3.70 -3.35
CA GLU A 281 -14.64 4.96 -3.28
C GLU A 281 -13.80 5.16 -4.55
N TRP A 282 -14.05 6.26 -5.26
CA TRP A 282 -13.44 6.50 -6.56
C TRP A 282 -12.22 7.42 -6.46
N TYR A 283 -11.02 6.84 -6.62
CA TYR A 283 -9.75 7.57 -6.62
C TYR A 283 -9.51 8.35 -7.90
N SER A 284 -9.16 9.61 -7.74
CA SER A 284 -8.73 10.52 -8.80
C SER A 284 -7.23 10.82 -8.67
N PHE A 285 -6.55 11.04 -9.79
CA PHE A 285 -5.08 11.14 -9.85
C PHE A 285 -4.60 12.48 -10.42
N LYS A 286 -3.40 12.92 -10.02
CA LYS A 286 -2.85 14.25 -10.38
C LYS A 286 -2.52 14.42 -11.87
N THR A 287 -2.44 13.30 -12.59
CA THR A 287 -2.20 13.16 -14.04
C THR A 287 -2.89 11.89 -14.53
N ASN A 288 -3.28 11.80 -15.80
CA ASN A 288 -3.75 10.52 -16.34
C ASN A 288 -2.53 9.58 -16.54
N PRO A 289 -2.50 8.37 -15.95
CA PRO A 289 -1.42 7.40 -16.16
C PRO A 289 -1.13 7.06 -17.64
N ARG A 290 -2.09 7.27 -18.55
CA ARG A 290 -1.90 7.16 -20.01
C ARG A 290 -0.83 8.15 -20.54
N ASP A 291 -0.76 9.36 -19.99
CA ASP A 291 0.26 10.36 -20.35
C ASP A 291 1.68 9.86 -20.01
N GLY A 292 1.79 9.05 -18.96
CA GLY A 292 3.00 8.33 -18.57
C GLY A 292 3.18 6.96 -19.25
N GLY A 293 2.43 6.66 -20.31
CA GLY A 293 2.54 5.43 -21.10
C GLY A 293 1.77 4.21 -20.59
N ALA A 294 0.76 4.37 -19.71
CA ALA A 294 -0.07 3.25 -19.28
C ALA A 294 -1.13 2.83 -20.32
N ARG A 295 -1.41 1.52 -20.37
CA ARG A 295 -2.51 0.92 -21.12
C ARG A 295 -3.73 0.85 -20.19
N ILE A 296 -4.68 1.76 -20.37
CA ILE A 296 -5.88 1.84 -19.52
C ILE A 296 -6.84 0.70 -19.89
N VAL A 297 -7.22 -0.09 -18.89
CA VAL A 297 -8.04 -1.30 -19.03
C VAL A 297 -9.50 -1.01 -18.68
N ALA A 298 -9.74 -0.23 -17.63
CA ALA A 298 -11.07 0.26 -17.27
C ALA A 298 -11.03 1.68 -16.69
N ARG A 299 -12.14 2.42 -16.91
CA ARG A 299 -12.33 3.82 -16.53
C ARG A 299 -13.74 4.06 -15.98
N LEU A 300 -13.93 5.14 -15.26
CA LEU A 300 -15.26 5.61 -14.84
C LEU A 300 -15.89 6.51 -15.91
N ASP A 301 -17.21 6.66 -15.80
CA ASP A 301 -18.00 7.67 -16.50
C ASP A 301 -18.49 8.73 -15.48
N GLU A 302 -17.89 9.92 -15.52
CA GLU A 302 -18.18 11.04 -14.60
C GLU A 302 -19.58 11.66 -14.77
N LYS A 303 -20.43 11.11 -15.65
CA LYS A 303 -21.85 11.47 -15.76
C LYS A 303 -22.74 10.56 -14.91
N SER A 304 -22.14 9.57 -14.23
CA SER A 304 -22.84 8.60 -13.38
C SER A 304 -22.65 8.80 -11.88
N TYR A 305 -21.68 9.61 -11.46
CA TYR A 305 -21.36 9.96 -10.06
C TYR A 305 -20.73 11.37 -10.02
N ASP A 306 -20.53 11.96 -8.85
CA ASP A 306 -19.83 13.24 -8.66
C ASP A 306 -18.41 13.00 -8.08
N PRO A 307 -17.32 13.15 -8.87
CA PRO A 307 -15.96 12.95 -8.40
C PRO A 307 -15.52 13.97 -7.33
N SER A 308 -16.18 15.13 -7.27
CA SER A 308 -15.82 16.26 -6.42
C SER A 308 -16.74 16.39 -5.19
N ALA A 309 -17.64 15.42 -4.95
CA ALA A 309 -18.67 15.49 -3.92
C ALA A 309 -18.11 15.71 -2.50
N GLY A 310 -18.36 16.89 -1.93
CA GLY A 310 -17.86 17.26 -0.61
C GLY A 310 -16.38 17.69 -0.57
N PHE A 311 -15.76 17.94 -1.72
CA PHE A 311 -14.39 18.45 -1.85
C PHE A 311 -14.38 19.89 -2.43
N PRO A 312 -13.56 20.83 -1.91
CA PRO A 312 -13.51 22.21 -2.41
C PRO A 312 -12.60 22.44 -3.64
N ILE A 313 -12.09 21.38 -4.27
CA ILE A 313 -11.34 21.43 -5.54
C ILE A 313 -11.99 20.44 -6.51
N ASP A 314 -11.80 20.66 -7.81
CA ASP A 314 -12.21 19.68 -8.80
C ASP A 314 -11.28 18.46 -8.78
N LEU A 315 -11.87 17.27 -8.73
CA LEU A 315 -11.21 15.97 -8.82
C LEU A 315 -11.54 15.25 -10.15
N GLY A 316 -12.33 15.86 -11.03
CA GLY A 316 -12.60 15.33 -12.35
C GLY A 316 -11.32 15.12 -13.18
N MET A 317 -11.23 13.97 -13.83
CA MET A 317 -10.22 13.61 -14.82
C MET A 317 -10.76 13.69 -16.26
N GLY A 318 -12.08 13.85 -16.43
CA GLY A 318 -12.73 14.15 -17.70
C GLY A 318 -13.26 12.91 -18.44
N GLU A 319 -13.10 12.87 -19.76
CA GLU A 319 -13.65 11.77 -20.59
C GLU A 319 -12.98 10.41 -20.32
N GLU A 320 -11.76 10.41 -19.78
CA GLU A 320 -11.07 9.23 -19.28
C GLU A 320 -10.62 9.43 -17.83
N HIS A 321 -11.40 8.87 -16.90
CA HIS A 321 -11.06 8.72 -15.48
C HIS A 321 -10.60 7.28 -15.22
N PRO A 322 -9.31 6.95 -15.39
CA PRO A 322 -8.83 5.57 -15.33
C PRO A 322 -8.91 5.03 -13.90
N ILE A 323 -9.42 3.80 -13.74
CA ILE A 323 -9.45 3.08 -12.46
C ILE A 323 -8.79 1.71 -12.50
N ALA A 324 -8.40 1.21 -13.67
CA ALA A 324 -7.56 0.03 -13.80
C ALA A 324 -6.68 0.15 -15.04
N TRP A 325 -5.39 -0.12 -14.91
CA TRP A 325 -4.42 0.01 -16.00
C TRP A 325 -3.20 -0.88 -15.82
N SER A 326 -2.50 -1.13 -16.93
CA SER A 326 -1.22 -1.84 -16.96
C SER A 326 -0.07 -0.96 -17.47
N ARG A 327 1.15 -1.32 -17.08
CA ARG A 327 2.43 -0.68 -17.48
C ARG A 327 3.50 -1.75 -17.62
N ILE A 328 4.34 -1.65 -18.66
CA ILE A 328 5.59 -2.40 -18.72
C ILE A 328 6.69 -1.56 -18.05
N VAL A 329 7.37 -2.14 -17.05
CA VAL A 329 8.37 -1.45 -16.22
C VAL A 329 9.70 -2.21 -16.33
N GLY A 330 10.59 -1.71 -17.18
CA GLY A 330 11.78 -2.45 -17.60
C GLY A 330 11.36 -3.67 -18.45
N LYS A 331 11.34 -4.85 -17.83
CA LYS A 331 10.76 -6.09 -18.40
C LYS A 331 9.53 -6.59 -17.63
N GLY A 332 9.24 -6.03 -16.46
CA GLY A 332 8.16 -6.47 -15.58
C GLY A 332 6.79 -5.97 -16.02
N ARG A 333 5.76 -6.71 -15.61
CA ARG A 333 4.35 -6.41 -15.90
C ARG A 333 3.70 -5.86 -14.64
N SER A 334 3.41 -4.56 -14.65
CA SER A 334 2.70 -3.86 -13.58
C SER A 334 1.23 -3.73 -13.94
N PHE A 335 0.34 -4.11 -13.02
CA PHE A 335 -1.08 -3.81 -13.07
C PHE A 335 -1.50 -3.07 -11.80
N TYR A 336 -2.40 -2.11 -11.91
CA TYR A 336 -3.03 -1.46 -10.77
C TYR A 336 -4.55 -1.37 -10.95
N SER A 337 -5.29 -1.66 -9.88
CA SER A 337 -6.73 -1.41 -9.76
C SER A 337 -6.97 -0.44 -8.61
N ALA A 338 -7.67 0.66 -8.88
CA ALA A 338 -8.18 1.58 -7.87
C ALA A 338 -9.47 1.08 -7.18
N ILE A 339 -10.11 0.04 -7.72
CA ILE A 339 -11.31 -0.57 -7.13
C ILE A 339 -10.92 -1.39 -5.89
N GLY A 340 -11.62 -1.18 -4.76
CA GLY A 340 -11.49 -2.05 -3.60
C GLY A 340 -11.88 -1.54 -2.22
N HIS A 341 -12.36 -0.32 -1.99
CA HIS A 341 -12.67 0.14 -0.62
C HIS A 341 -13.87 -0.61 -0.04
N VAL A 342 -14.98 -0.62 -0.77
CA VAL A 342 -16.21 -1.29 -0.33
C VAL A 342 -16.03 -2.81 -0.42
N PRO A 343 -16.12 -3.58 0.67
CA PRO A 343 -15.80 -5.02 0.66
C PRO A 343 -16.60 -5.85 -0.35
N ALA A 344 -17.86 -5.47 -0.58
CA ALA A 344 -18.74 -6.11 -1.55
C ALA A 344 -18.25 -5.97 -3.01
N THR A 345 -17.30 -5.07 -3.32
CA THR A 345 -16.67 -5.03 -4.65
C THR A 345 -15.88 -6.30 -4.95
N TYR A 346 -15.30 -6.96 -3.94
CA TYR A 346 -14.59 -8.23 -4.12
C TYR A 346 -15.54 -9.43 -4.32
N GLU A 347 -16.84 -9.26 -4.09
CA GLU A 347 -17.86 -10.25 -4.44
C GLU A 347 -18.36 -10.11 -5.90
N GLN A 348 -18.18 -8.95 -6.52
CA GLN A 348 -18.69 -8.66 -7.87
C GLN A 348 -17.96 -9.47 -8.96
N PRO A 349 -18.66 -10.24 -9.81
CA PRO A 349 -18.03 -11.11 -10.81
C PRO A 349 -17.04 -10.42 -11.74
N GLN A 350 -17.32 -9.17 -12.15
CA GLN A 350 -16.46 -8.38 -13.03
C GLN A 350 -15.14 -8.03 -12.34
N HIS A 351 -15.17 -7.67 -11.05
CA HIS A 351 -13.95 -7.35 -10.31
C HIS A 351 -13.13 -8.61 -10.01
N LYS A 352 -13.80 -9.72 -9.66
CA LYS A 352 -13.15 -11.02 -9.50
C LYS A 352 -12.39 -11.43 -10.77
N ALA A 353 -13.07 -11.39 -11.93
CA ALA A 353 -12.46 -11.74 -13.21
C ALA A 353 -11.32 -10.79 -13.59
N MET A 354 -11.50 -9.47 -13.43
CA MET A 354 -10.46 -8.49 -13.75
C MET A 354 -9.20 -8.70 -12.90
N LEU A 355 -9.33 -8.95 -11.58
CA LEU A 355 -8.18 -9.25 -10.72
C LEU A 355 -7.56 -10.60 -11.06
N GLU A 356 -8.35 -11.62 -11.35
CA GLU A 356 -7.88 -12.97 -11.71
C GLU A 356 -7.02 -12.96 -12.98
N ASP A 357 -7.53 -12.40 -14.08
CA ASP A 357 -6.80 -12.30 -15.34
C ASP A 357 -5.64 -11.28 -15.25
N ALA A 358 -5.75 -10.22 -14.44
CA ALA A 358 -4.64 -9.30 -14.18
C ALA A 358 -3.48 -9.98 -13.42
N ILE A 359 -3.77 -10.80 -12.41
CA ILE A 359 -2.77 -11.58 -11.68
C ILE A 359 -2.12 -12.60 -12.62
N ALA A 360 -2.93 -13.30 -13.43
CA ALA A 360 -2.43 -14.27 -14.41
C ALA A 360 -1.54 -13.60 -15.48
N TRP A 361 -1.90 -12.40 -15.97
CA TRP A 361 -1.10 -11.61 -16.90
C TRP A 361 0.19 -11.10 -16.24
N ALA A 362 0.11 -10.50 -15.06
CA ALA A 362 1.27 -9.97 -14.35
C ALA A 362 2.30 -11.08 -14.07
N ALA A 363 1.84 -12.25 -13.60
CA ALA A 363 2.68 -13.43 -13.38
C ALA A 363 3.09 -14.16 -14.69
N GLY A 364 2.53 -13.82 -15.85
CA GLY A 364 2.85 -14.47 -17.14
C GLY A 364 2.29 -15.89 -17.30
N ILE A 365 1.34 -16.29 -16.47
CA ILE A 365 0.91 -17.68 -16.24
C ILE A 365 0.30 -18.37 -17.46
N ASN A 366 -0.32 -17.59 -18.37
CA ASN A 366 -1.12 -18.13 -19.47
C ASN A 366 -0.39 -18.15 -20.83
N ASN A 367 0.87 -17.70 -20.90
CA ASN A 367 1.75 -17.79 -22.07
C ASN A 367 1.11 -17.41 -23.42
N CYS A 368 0.23 -16.40 -23.41
CA CYS A 368 -0.25 -15.73 -24.60
C CYS A 368 0.94 -15.06 -25.30
N ASP A 369 0.97 -15.00 -26.63
CA ASP A 369 2.00 -14.27 -27.41
C ASP A 369 1.84 -12.73 -27.32
N CYS A 370 1.48 -12.23 -26.13
CA CYS A 370 1.42 -10.82 -25.75
C CYS A 370 2.82 -10.23 -25.63
N ASN A 371 3.51 -10.15 -26.76
CA ASN A 371 4.49 -9.11 -27.01
C ASN A 371 3.70 -7.82 -27.29
N ASP A 372 3.49 -6.99 -26.27
CA ASP A 372 3.10 -5.58 -26.43
C ASP A 372 4.25 -4.78 -27.12
#